data_AF-A0A1R4G248-F1
#
_entry.id   AF-A0A1R4G248-F1
#
_cell.length_a   1.000
_cell.length_b   1.000
_cell.length_c   1.000
_cell.angle_alpha   90.00
_cell.angle_beta   90.00
_cell.angle_gamma   90.00
#
_symmetry.space_group_name_H-M   'P 1'
#
loop_
_entity.id
_entity.type
_entity.pdbx_description
1 polymer ?
#
loop_
_entity_poly.entity_id
_entity_poly.type
_entity_poly.pdbx_seq_one_letter_code
_entity_poly.pdbx_strand_id
1 'polypeptide(L)'
;MVFAGVWEIGARWADSLLMPTFLEAMAALWEIAFVTGEMWPALGRSNIALLIGYPIAVVISVPLGLAMARWKPIDRAFGPITAIGLALPIAPLIPVVLVAMGLGLSPRVFIIVLFAWVFITTNVRAGVRAVDPSLVEMAGSYGASESQLWRRVLMPAAFPAIMTGLRTGLGRAFAGMIIAELIMLPIGIGSLMLDYRGFFQADKLYALTIAVAIEGIVLALVMQAIERRVQRWK
;
A
#
# COMPACT_ATOMS: atom_id res chain seq x y z
N MET A 1 -14.22 17.51 12.67
CA MET A 1 -15.11 17.89 13.79
C MET A 1 -16.34 16.99 13.86
N VAL A 2 -17.09 16.80 12.77
CA VAL A 2 -18.29 15.92 12.77
C VAL A 2 -17.97 14.48 13.20
N PHE A 3 -16.91 13.86 12.66
CA PHE A 3 -16.51 12.50 13.03
C PHE A 3 -16.24 12.33 14.53
N ALA A 4 -15.43 13.22 15.12
CA ALA A 4 -15.11 13.18 16.55
C ALA A 4 -16.34 13.36 17.43
N GLY A 5 -17.24 14.29 17.08
CA GLY A 5 -18.48 14.51 17.81
C GLY A 5 -19.44 13.32 17.76
N VAL A 6 -19.59 12.69 16.59
CA VAL A 6 -20.44 11.49 16.42
C VAL A 6 -19.89 10.32 17.23
N TRP A 7 -18.58 10.08 17.19
CA TRP A 7 -17.94 9.05 18.01
C TRP A 7 -18.15 9.35 19.50
N GLU A 8 -17.79 10.55 19.96
CA GLU A 8 -17.90 10.94 21.37
C GLU A 8 -19.31 10.70 21.92
N ILE A 9 -20.34 11.13 21.19
CA ILE A 9 -21.75 10.94 21.58
C ILE A 9 -22.11 9.45 21.55
N GLY A 10 -21.73 8.71 20.50
CA GLY A 10 -22.02 7.29 20.38
C GLY A 10 -21.39 6.45 21.49
N ALA A 11 -20.14 6.75 21.86
CA ALA A 11 -19.42 6.07 22.94
C ALA A 11 -20.06 6.33 24.31
N ARG A 12 -20.40 7.60 24.59
CA ARG A 12 -21.10 7.98 25.82
C ARG A 12 -22.49 7.36 25.92
N TRP A 13 -23.18 7.19 24.79
CA TRP A 13 -24.48 6.54 24.76
C TRP A 13 -24.39 5.02 24.92
N ALA A 14 -23.36 4.39 24.37
CA ALA A 14 -23.13 2.96 24.48
C ALA A 14 -22.72 2.53 25.90
N ASP A 15 -22.08 3.43 26.66
CA ASP A 15 -21.64 3.22 28.05
C ASP A 15 -20.91 1.87 28.25
N SER A 16 -19.95 1.60 27.36
CA SER A 16 -19.28 0.31 27.26
C SER A 16 -17.77 0.47 27.35
N LEU A 17 -17.13 -0.36 28.18
CA LEU A 17 -15.67 -0.42 28.30
C LEU A 17 -14.97 -0.72 26.96
N LEU A 18 -15.67 -1.37 26.02
CA LEU A 18 -15.12 -1.72 24.70
C LEU A 18 -15.23 -0.59 23.67
N MET A 19 -15.95 0.50 24.02
CA MET A 19 -16.18 1.65 23.15
C MET A 19 -15.72 2.92 23.87
N PRO A 20 -14.40 3.17 23.94
CA PRO A 20 -13.87 4.39 24.55
C PRO A 20 -14.38 5.61 23.81
N THR A 21 -14.51 6.72 24.53
CA THR A 21 -14.79 8.03 23.96
C THR A 21 -13.66 8.49 23.04
N PHE A 22 -13.94 9.46 22.17
CA PHE A 22 -12.92 10.01 21.29
C PHE A 22 -11.81 10.68 22.09
N LEU A 23 -12.17 11.39 23.17
CA LEU A 23 -11.20 12.02 24.06
C LEU A 23 -10.32 11.01 24.80
N GLU A 24 -10.88 9.89 25.28
CA GLU A 24 -10.10 8.80 25.88
C GLU A 24 -9.12 8.19 24.88
N ALA A 25 -9.55 7.93 23.64
CA ALA A 25 -8.65 7.45 22.59
C ALA A 25 -7.55 8.47 22.25
N MET A 26 -7.83 9.78 22.30
CA MET A 26 -6.80 10.82 22.11
C MET A 26 -5.84 10.94 23.28
N ALA A 27 -6.32 10.79 24.52
CA ALA A 27 -5.48 10.76 25.70
C ALA A 27 -4.56 9.53 25.69
N ALA A 28 -5.10 8.36 25.35
CA ALA A 28 -4.34 7.13 25.17
C ALA A 28 -3.32 7.24 24.03
N LEU A 29 -3.68 7.89 22.91
CA LEU A 29 -2.74 8.17 21.81
C LEU A 29 -1.56 9.03 22.29
N TRP A 30 -1.83 10.06 23.08
CA TRP A 30 -0.78 10.89 23.66
C TRP A 30 0.12 10.09 24.61
N GLU A 31 -0.47 9.23 25.45
CA GLU A 31 0.27 8.36 26.37
C GLU A 31 1.22 7.43 25.62
N ILE A 32 0.71 6.65 24.65
CA ILE A 32 1.52 5.67 23.92
C ILE A 32 2.57 6.32 23.01
N ALA A 33 2.33 7.55 22.56
CA ALA A 33 3.23 8.29 21.70
C ALA A 33 4.34 9.03 22.47
N PHE A 34 4.03 9.63 23.62
CA PHE A 34 4.93 10.59 24.27
C PHE A 34 5.25 10.28 25.73
N VAL A 35 4.40 9.52 26.43
CA VAL A 35 4.64 9.15 27.83
C VAL A 35 5.38 7.81 27.90
N THR A 36 4.81 6.75 27.34
CA THR A 36 5.50 5.45 27.24
C THR A 36 6.42 5.41 26.02
N GLY A 37 6.04 6.11 24.95
CA GLY A 37 6.81 6.18 23.71
C GLY A 37 6.91 4.87 22.93
N GLU A 38 6.14 3.85 23.31
CA GLU A 38 6.21 2.50 22.72
C GLU A 38 5.70 2.44 21.27
N MET A 39 4.87 3.41 20.87
CA MET A 39 4.32 3.51 19.53
C MET A 39 5.41 3.70 18.46
N TRP A 40 6.39 4.58 18.68
CA TRP A 40 7.38 4.91 17.65
C TRP A 40 8.32 3.75 17.29
N PRO A 41 8.89 3.00 18.26
CA PRO A 41 9.65 1.80 17.96
C PRO A 41 8.83 0.70 17.27
N ALA A 42 7.54 0.58 17.61
CA ALA A 42 6.63 -0.35 16.94
C ALA A 42 6.40 0.05 15.47
N LEU A 43 6.09 1.32 15.20
CA LEU A 43 5.96 1.87 13.84
C LEU A 43 7.24 1.66 13.04
N GLY A 44 8.40 1.95 13.63
CA GLY A 44 9.71 1.75 12.99
C GLY A 44 9.93 0.30 12.58
N ARG A 45 9.66 -0.65 13.47
CA ARG A 45 9.81 -2.10 13.20
C ARG A 45 8.89 -2.58 12.09
N SER A 46 7.65 -2.09 12.02
CA SER A 46 6.71 -2.42 10.95
C SER A 46 7.17 -1.87 9.60
N ASN A 47 7.59 -0.60 9.58
CA ASN A 47 7.99 0.09 8.36
C ASN A 47 9.22 -0.51 7.68
N ILE A 48 10.10 -1.22 8.40
CA ILE A 48 11.27 -1.88 7.77
C ILE A 48 10.83 -2.79 6.62
N ALA A 49 9.80 -3.61 6.83
CA ALA A 49 9.32 -4.52 5.80
C ALA A 49 8.69 -3.75 4.62
N LEU A 50 7.97 -2.67 4.89
CA LEU A 50 7.34 -1.81 3.88
C LEU A 50 8.36 -1.09 3.02
N LEU A 51 9.37 -0.48 3.66
CA LEU A 51 10.44 0.27 3.00
C LEU A 51 11.31 -0.61 2.11
N ILE A 52 11.36 -1.92 2.35
CA ILE A 52 12.09 -2.89 1.52
C ILE A 52 11.16 -3.50 0.46
N GLY A 53 10.01 -4.02 0.87
CA GLY A 53 9.10 -4.76 -0.01
C GLY A 53 8.42 -3.89 -1.05
N TYR A 54 8.05 -2.66 -0.71
CA TYR A 54 7.38 -1.79 -1.67
C TYR A 54 8.29 -1.41 -2.85
N PRO A 55 9.55 -0.98 -2.67
CA PRO A 55 10.47 -0.77 -3.79
C PRO A 55 10.69 -2.01 -4.66
N ILE A 56 10.80 -3.20 -4.05
CA ILE A 56 10.90 -4.46 -4.81
C ILE A 56 9.66 -4.66 -5.68
N ALA A 57 8.47 -4.44 -5.12
CA ALA A 57 7.22 -4.53 -5.87
C ALA A 57 7.20 -3.54 -7.04
N VAL A 58 7.65 -2.30 -6.85
CA VAL A 58 7.72 -1.28 -7.90
C VAL A 58 8.68 -1.71 -9.02
N VAL A 59 9.89 -2.13 -8.67
CA VAL A 59 10.92 -2.55 -9.63
C VAL A 59 10.49 -3.74 -10.48
N ILE A 60 9.68 -4.65 -9.93
CA ILE A 60 9.14 -5.80 -10.67
C ILE A 60 7.92 -5.39 -11.51
N SER A 61 6.99 -4.66 -10.90
CA SER A 61 5.64 -4.45 -11.44
C SER A 61 5.57 -3.39 -12.51
N VAL A 62 6.37 -2.32 -12.40
CA VAL A 62 6.40 -1.27 -13.42
C VAL A 62 6.90 -1.84 -14.75
N PRO A 63 8.08 -2.49 -14.84
CA PRO A 63 8.52 -3.11 -16.09
C PRO A 63 7.55 -4.16 -16.61
N LEU A 64 7.00 -5.01 -15.73
CA LEU A 64 6.02 -6.02 -16.14
C LEU A 64 4.76 -5.38 -16.74
N GLY A 65 4.21 -4.34 -16.10
CA GLY A 65 3.04 -3.63 -16.60
C GLY A 65 3.29 -2.95 -17.95
N LEU A 66 4.45 -2.32 -18.12
CA LEU A 66 4.87 -1.72 -19.40
C LEU A 66 5.01 -2.82 -20.48
N ALA A 67 5.64 -3.94 -20.14
CA ALA A 67 5.86 -5.06 -21.04
C ALA A 67 4.53 -5.71 -21.48
N MET A 68 3.61 -5.94 -20.56
CA MET A 68 2.25 -6.46 -20.85
C MET A 68 1.41 -5.49 -21.70
N ALA A 69 1.66 -4.18 -21.59
CA ALA A 69 0.95 -3.23 -22.42
C ALA A 69 1.41 -3.27 -23.89
N ARG A 70 2.71 -3.42 -24.13
CA ARG A 70 3.29 -3.39 -25.49
C ARG A 70 3.33 -4.75 -26.17
N TRP A 71 3.68 -5.81 -25.46
CA TRP A 71 3.97 -7.12 -26.05
C TRP A 71 2.87 -8.14 -25.75
N LYS A 72 2.08 -8.47 -26.78
CA LYS A 72 0.98 -9.45 -26.72
C LYS A 72 1.39 -10.81 -26.11
N PRO A 73 2.57 -11.40 -26.38
CA PRO A 73 2.95 -12.67 -25.75
C PRO A 73 3.07 -12.58 -24.23
N ILE A 74 3.67 -11.50 -23.72
CA ILE A 74 3.82 -11.26 -22.27
C ILE A 74 2.45 -11.01 -21.66
N ASP A 75 1.58 -10.26 -22.35
CA ASP A 75 0.22 -10.05 -21.91
C ASP A 75 -0.61 -11.34 -21.82
N ARG A 76 -0.44 -12.25 -22.78
CA ARG A 76 -1.12 -13.56 -22.76
C ARG A 76 -0.61 -14.44 -21.62
N ALA A 77 0.68 -14.37 -21.30
CA ALA A 77 1.27 -15.14 -20.21
C ALA A 77 0.88 -14.61 -18.81
N PHE A 78 1.00 -13.30 -18.59
CA PHE A 78 0.80 -12.69 -17.26
C PHE A 78 -0.58 -12.08 -17.05
N GLY A 79 -1.34 -11.83 -18.13
CA GLY A 79 -2.69 -11.27 -18.07
C GLY A 79 -3.63 -12.09 -17.19
N PRO A 80 -3.75 -13.42 -17.39
CA PRO A 80 -4.53 -14.28 -16.51
C PRO A 80 -4.04 -14.26 -15.06
N ILE A 81 -2.72 -14.25 -14.83
CA ILE A 81 -2.12 -14.25 -13.49
C ILE A 81 -2.48 -12.97 -12.73
N THR A 82 -2.37 -11.81 -13.39
CA THR A 82 -2.76 -10.51 -12.80
C THR A 82 -4.27 -10.44 -12.53
N ALA A 83 -5.11 -10.99 -13.41
CA ALA A 83 -6.55 -11.06 -13.20
C ALA A 83 -6.93 -11.96 -12.00
N ILE A 84 -6.30 -13.13 -11.89
CA ILE A 84 -6.45 -14.01 -10.72
C ILE A 84 -5.96 -13.29 -9.46
N GLY A 85 -4.81 -12.63 -9.52
CA GLY A 85 -4.24 -11.89 -8.39
C GLY A 85 -5.14 -10.77 -7.86
N LEU A 86 -5.98 -10.15 -8.71
CA LEU A 86 -6.97 -9.16 -8.27
C LEU A 86 -8.16 -9.79 -7.53
N ALA A 87 -8.55 -11.00 -7.95
CA ALA A 87 -9.68 -11.72 -7.37
C ALA A 87 -9.29 -12.55 -6.14
N LEU A 88 -8.03 -12.99 -6.06
CA LEU A 88 -7.54 -13.87 -5.02
C LEU A 88 -7.39 -13.09 -3.70
N PRO A 89 -8.07 -13.52 -2.62
CA PRO A 89 -7.81 -12.95 -1.31
C PRO A 89 -6.40 -13.33 -0.88
N ILE A 90 -5.53 -12.33 -0.65
CA ILE A 90 -4.14 -12.57 -0.25
C ILE A 90 -4.05 -12.99 1.22
N ALA A 91 -5.00 -12.60 2.07
CA ALA A 91 -4.96 -12.91 3.50
C ALA A 91 -4.84 -14.41 3.81
N PRO A 92 -5.60 -15.33 3.16
CA PRO A 92 -5.40 -16.77 3.28
C PRO A 92 -4.02 -17.31 2.86
N LEU A 93 -3.26 -16.57 2.05
CA LEU A 93 -1.90 -17.00 1.65
C LEU A 93 -0.86 -16.71 2.72
N ILE A 94 -1.15 -15.86 3.70
CA ILE A 94 -0.17 -15.47 4.73
C ILE A 94 0.33 -16.67 5.54
N PRO A 95 -0.54 -17.57 6.05
CA PRO A 95 -0.08 -18.79 6.71
C PRO A 95 0.76 -19.70 5.79
N VAL A 96 0.41 -19.78 4.51
CA VAL A 96 1.18 -20.58 3.52
C VAL A 96 2.59 -20.02 3.34
N VAL A 97 2.70 -18.70 3.20
CA VAL A 97 3.99 -17.99 3.10
C VAL A 97 4.81 -18.17 4.37
N LEU A 98 4.17 -18.08 5.55
CA LEU A 98 4.81 -18.34 6.83
C LEU A 98 5.41 -19.75 6.90
N VAL A 99 4.65 -20.78 6.53
CA VAL A 99 5.13 -22.18 6.55
C VAL A 99 6.24 -22.40 5.53
N ALA A 100 6.13 -21.80 4.33
CA ALA A 100 7.10 -21.99 3.26
C ALA A 100 8.42 -21.23 3.49
N MET A 101 8.37 -20.02 4.05
CA MET A 101 9.52 -19.12 4.17
C MET A 101 10.02 -18.95 5.62
N GLY A 102 9.31 -19.52 6.59
CA GLY A 102 9.63 -19.41 8.01
C GLY A 102 9.26 -18.07 8.62
N LEU A 103 9.83 -17.77 9.79
CA LEU A 103 9.66 -16.51 10.52
C LEU A 103 10.73 -15.49 10.14
N GLY A 104 10.41 -14.20 10.18
CA GLY A 104 11.39 -13.13 10.03
C GLY A 104 10.97 -12.02 9.08
N LEU A 105 11.95 -11.35 8.48
CA LEU A 105 11.73 -10.21 7.59
C LEU A 105 11.30 -10.63 6.18
N SER A 106 11.96 -11.64 5.60
CA SER A 106 11.73 -12.12 4.23
C SER A 106 10.25 -12.44 3.90
N PRO A 107 9.52 -13.25 4.70
CA PRO A 107 8.10 -13.51 4.45
C PRO A 107 7.22 -12.25 4.53
N ARG A 108 7.51 -11.32 5.46
CA ARG A 108 6.76 -10.05 5.58
C ARG A 108 6.96 -9.18 4.33
N VAL A 109 8.21 -9.07 3.87
CA VAL A 109 8.57 -8.40 2.62
C VAL A 109 7.83 -9.04 1.45
N PHE A 110 7.77 -10.36 1.39
CA PHE A 110 7.07 -11.10 0.33
C PHE A 110 5.56 -10.80 0.32
N ILE A 111 4.91 -10.77 1.48
CA ILE A 111 3.48 -10.38 1.57
C ILE A 111 3.27 -8.96 1.06
N ILE A 112 4.14 -8.01 1.43
CA ILE A 112 4.04 -6.63 0.96
C ILE A 112 4.17 -6.55 -0.56
N VAL A 113 5.10 -7.32 -1.14
CA VAL A 113 5.23 -7.45 -2.59
C VAL A 113 3.95 -8.02 -3.19
N LEU A 114 3.40 -9.10 -2.63
CA LEU A 114 2.16 -9.75 -3.09
C LEU A 114 0.95 -8.79 -3.07
N PHE A 115 0.84 -7.94 -2.05
CA PHE A 115 -0.23 -6.95 -1.96
C PHE A 115 -0.09 -5.82 -2.97
N ALA A 116 1.13 -5.39 -3.30
CA ALA A 116 1.35 -4.25 -4.20
C ALA A 116 1.42 -4.63 -5.69
N TRP A 117 2.03 -5.76 -6.04
CA TRP A 117 2.47 -6.00 -7.41
C TRP A 117 1.33 -6.02 -8.43
N VAL A 118 0.20 -6.64 -8.07
CA VAL A 118 -0.97 -6.74 -8.96
C VAL A 118 -1.52 -5.36 -9.29
N PHE A 119 -1.66 -4.49 -8.28
CA PHE A 119 -2.23 -3.16 -8.44
C PHE A 119 -1.32 -2.25 -9.25
N ILE A 120 -0.02 -2.30 -9.00
CA ILE A 120 0.96 -1.51 -9.77
C ILE A 120 0.96 -2.00 -11.23
N THR A 121 1.11 -3.31 -11.46
CA THR A 121 1.17 -3.90 -12.81
C THR A 121 -0.09 -3.57 -13.61
N THR A 122 -1.27 -3.71 -12.99
CA THR A 122 -2.56 -3.47 -13.67
C THR A 122 -2.75 -2.00 -14.03
N ASN A 123 -2.46 -1.07 -13.12
CA ASN A 123 -2.60 0.36 -13.40
C ASN A 123 -1.59 0.84 -14.46
N VAL A 124 -0.35 0.36 -14.40
CA VAL A 124 0.68 0.66 -15.42
C VAL A 124 0.23 0.13 -16.79
N ARG A 125 -0.24 -1.12 -16.86
CA ARG A 125 -0.75 -1.74 -18.09
C ARG A 125 -1.91 -0.95 -18.67
N ALA A 126 -2.88 -0.57 -17.84
CA ALA A 126 -4.04 0.22 -18.26
C ALA A 126 -3.62 1.61 -18.76
N GLY A 127 -2.68 2.25 -18.08
CA GLY A 127 -2.15 3.56 -18.42
C GLY A 127 -1.51 3.63 -19.81
N VAL A 128 -0.65 2.67 -20.14
CA VAL A 128 0.00 2.61 -21.45
C VAL A 128 -1.02 2.28 -22.55
N ARG A 129 -2.02 1.44 -22.27
CA ARG A 129 -3.07 1.10 -23.24
C ARG A 129 -4.08 2.23 -23.49
N ALA A 130 -4.20 3.16 -22.57
CA ALA A 130 -5.06 4.35 -22.71
C ALA A 130 -4.41 5.44 -23.58
N VAL A 131 -3.13 5.28 -23.98
CA VAL A 131 -2.48 6.21 -24.91
C VAL A 131 -3.19 6.14 -26.26
N ASP A 132 -3.53 7.31 -26.81
CA ASP A 132 -4.21 7.43 -28.10
C ASP A 132 -3.45 6.68 -29.20
N PRO A 133 -4.07 5.68 -29.86
CA PRO A 133 -3.45 4.95 -30.96
C PRO A 133 -2.94 5.86 -32.08
N SER A 134 -3.60 6.99 -32.33
CA SER A 134 -3.19 7.96 -33.36
C SER A 134 -1.83 8.58 -33.07
N LEU A 135 -1.46 8.79 -31.80
CA LEU A 135 -0.12 9.27 -31.43
C LEU A 135 0.97 8.23 -31.73
N VAL A 136 0.64 6.95 -31.55
CA VAL A 136 1.54 5.82 -31.83
C VAL A 136 1.70 5.64 -33.34
N GLU A 137 0.60 5.68 -34.09
CA GLU A 137 0.60 5.60 -35.56
C GLU A 137 1.33 6.78 -36.18
N MET A 138 1.06 8.01 -35.73
CA MET A 138 1.76 9.22 -36.16
C MET A 138 3.26 9.07 -35.92
N ALA A 139 3.70 8.70 -34.72
CA ALA A 139 5.13 8.50 -34.45
C ALA A 139 5.76 7.46 -35.39
N GLY A 140 5.03 6.39 -35.72
CA GLY A 140 5.43 5.40 -36.72
C GLY A 140 5.58 6.00 -38.13
N SER A 141 4.63 6.83 -38.57
CA SER A 141 4.68 7.52 -39.88
C SER A 141 5.86 8.49 -40.01
N TYR A 142 6.28 9.11 -38.89
CA TYR A 142 7.48 9.95 -38.84
C TYR A 142 8.79 9.16 -38.69
N GLY A 143 8.75 7.82 -38.76
CA GLY A 143 9.94 6.96 -38.69
C GLY A 143 10.54 6.83 -37.29
N ALA A 144 9.75 7.04 -36.23
CA ALA A 144 10.24 6.86 -34.86
C ALA A 144 10.62 5.39 -34.60
N SER A 145 11.85 5.16 -34.16
CA SER A 145 12.28 3.87 -33.63
C SER A 145 11.51 3.51 -32.35
N GLU A 146 11.47 2.23 -31.97
CA GLU A 146 10.83 1.77 -30.73
C GLU A 146 11.33 2.53 -29.48
N SER A 147 12.63 2.83 -29.43
CA SER A 147 13.21 3.62 -28.33
C SER A 147 12.67 5.05 -28.29
N GLN A 148 12.49 5.68 -29.45
CA GLN A 148 11.89 7.02 -29.56
C GLN A 148 10.41 6.99 -29.20
N LEU A 149 9.66 5.97 -29.65
CA LEU A 149 8.25 5.78 -29.29
C LEU A 149 8.08 5.66 -27.77
N TRP A 150 8.88 4.82 -27.12
CA TRP A 150 8.85 4.68 -25.66
C TRP A 150 9.19 5.97 -24.93
N ARG A 151 10.29 6.63 -25.30
CA ARG A 151 10.79 7.81 -24.58
C ARG A 151 9.95 9.06 -24.82
N ARG A 152 9.39 9.23 -26.02
CA ARG A 152 8.73 10.48 -26.43
C ARG A 152 7.21 10.42 -26.45
N VAL A 153 6.62 9.23 -26.54
CA VAL A 153 5.15 9.07 -26.63
C VAL A 153 4.62 8.28 -25.45
N LEU A 154 5.02 7.01 -25.31
CA LEU A 154 4.40 6.09 -24.36
C LEU A 154 4.71 6.45 -22.90
N MET A 155 5.99 6.62 -22.53
CA MET A 155 6.36 6.93 -21.14
C MET A 155 5.81 8.28 -20.66
N PRO A 156 5.90 9.37 -21.44
CA PRO A 156 5.31 10.65 -21.03
C PRO A 156 3.80 10.56 -20.83
N ALA A 157 3.08 9.90 -21.74
CA ALA A 157 1.62 9.78 -21.69
C ALA A 157 1.13 8.81 -20.59
N ALA A 158 1.85 7.71 -20.36
CA ALA A 158 1.50 6.72 -19.34
C ALA A 158 1.90 7.14 -17.91
N PHE A 159 2.76 8.14 -17.77
CA PHE A 159 3.31 8.56 -16.47
C PHE A 159 2.26 8.83 -15.37
N PRO A 160 1.15 9.57 -15.62
CA PRO A 160 0.12 9.80 -14.58
C PRO A 160 -0.52 8.49 -14.09
N ALA A 161 -0.70 7.53 -14.99
CA ALA A 161 -1.23 6.22 -14.65
C ALA A 161 -0.20 5.35 -13.91
N ILE A 162 1.09 5.46 -14.25
CA ILE A 162 2.18 4.84 -13.47
C ILE A 162 2.14 5.38 -12.04
N MET A 163 2.06 6.71 -11.84
CA MET A 163 1.98 7.32 -10.51
C MET A 163 0.73 6.89 -9.74
N THR A 164 -0.41 6.76 -10.42
CA THR A 164 -1.64 6.20 -9.84
C THR A 164 -1.45 4.75 -9.41
N GLY A 165 -0.76 3.95 -10.22
CA GLY A 165 -0.39 2.57 -9.88
C GLY A 165 0.53 2.49 -8.66
N LEU A 166 1.56 3.33 -8.58
CA LEU A 166 2.43 3.42 -7.42
C LEU A 166 1.65 3.80 -6.16
N ARG A 167 0.83 4.85 -6.22
CA ARG A 167 0.02 5.31 -5.08
C ARG A 167 -0.97 4.26 -4.57
N THR A 168 -1.71 3.62 -5.47
CA THR A 168 -2.65 2.56 -5.11
C THR A 168 -1.91 1.32 -4.60
N GLY A 169 -0.79 0.97 -5.21
CA GLY A 169 0.11 -0.09 -4.76
C GLY A 169 0.66 0.15 -3.36
N LEU A 170 1.05 1.38 -3.02
CA LEU A 170 1.56 1.73 -1.69
C LEU A 170 0.49 1.54 -0.62
N GLY A 171 -0.75 1.99 -0.88
CA GLY A 171 -1.87 1.77 0.04
C GLY A 171 -2.14 0.27 0.27
N ARG A 172 -2.02 -0.56 -0.77
CA ARG A 172 -2.17 -2.01 -0.67
C ARG A 172 -1.02 -2.67 0.08
N ALA A 173 0.22 -2.27 -0.20
CA ALA A 173 1.41 -2.70 0.54
C ALA A 173 1.30 -2.37 2.04
N PHE A 174 0.85 -1.16 2.36
CA PHE A 174 0.63 -0.74 3.75
C PHE A 174 -0.43 -1.59 4.45
N ALA A 175 -1.58 -1.83 3.81
CA ALA A 175 -2.59 -2.75 4.34
C ALA A 175 -2.02 -4.17 4.53
N GLY A 176 -1.25 -4.66 3.55
CA GLY A 176 -0.58 -5.96 3.61
C GLY A 176 0.42 -6.07 4.76
N MET A 177 1.17 -5.01 5.07
CA MET A 177 2.09 -4.95 6.20
C MET A 177 1.34 -5.17 7.53
N ILE A 178 0.27 -4.41 7.77
CA ILE A 178 -0.51 -4.52 9.01
C ILE A 178 -1.15 -5.91 9.12
N ILE A 179 -1.76 -6.41 8.04
CA ILE A 179 -2.40 -7.73 8.05
C ILE A 179 -1.36 -8.85 8.25
N ALA A 180 -0.17 -8.73 7.66
CA ALA A 180 0.92 -9.68 7.87
C ALA A 180 1.34 -9.73 9.33
N GLU A 181 1.49 -8.60 10.02
CA GLU A 181 1.88 -8.60 11.42
C GLU A 181 0.80 -9.19 12.35
N LEU A 182 -0.47 -8.95 12.05
CA LEU A 182 -1.58 -9.46 12.85
C LEU A 182 -1.78 -10.98 12.72
N ILE A 183 -1.46 -11.54 11.55
CA ILE A 183 -1.69 -12.97 11.26
C ILE A 183 -0.43 -13.81 11.46
N MET A 184 0.73 -13.27 11.10
CA MET A 184 1.96 -14.07 10.97
C MET A 184 2.90 -13.91 12.16
N LEU A 185 3.44 -12.71 12.35
CA LEU A 185 4.46 -12.46 13.36
C LEU A 185 4.32 -11.03 13.89
N PRO A 186 3.78 -10.86 15.11
CA PRO A 186 3.58 -9.54 15.69
C PRO A 186 4.90 -9.00 16.26
N ILE A 187 5.58 -8.11 15.52
CA ILE A 187 6.88 -7.53 15.93
C ILE A 187 6.86 -6.00 16.00
N GLY A 188 5.84 -5.35 15.44
CA GLY A 188 5.72 -3.90 15.43
C GLY A 188 4.35 -3.48 15.93
N ILE A 189 3.63 -2.71 15.13
CA ILE A 189 2.28 -2.26 15.47
C ILE A 189 1.34 -3.43 15.70
N GLY A 190 1.50 -4.53 14.96
CA GLY A 190 0.70 -5.73 15.18
C GLY A 190 0.85 -6.31 16.59
N SER A 191 2.02 -6.18 17.23
CA SER A 191 2.19 -6.67 18.61
C SER A 191 1.43 -5.81 19.59
N LEU A 192 1.58 -4.48 19.53
CA LEU A 192 0.84 -3.56 20.39
C LEU A 192 -0.68 -3.72 20.22
N MET A 193 -1.17 -3.89 18.99
CA MET A 193 -2.59 -4.14 18.74
C MET A 193 -3.08 -5.42 19.42
N LEU A 194 -2.31 -6.51 19.34
CA LEU A 194 -2.68 -7.77 19.97
C LEU A 194 -2.58 -7.70 21.50
N ASP A 195 -1.58 -7.01 22.03
CA ASP A 195 -1.40 -6.81 23.47
C ASP A 195 -2.55 -5.99 24.06
N TYR A 196 -2.85 -4.82 23.50
CA TYR A 196 -3.97 -3.98 23.96
C TYR A 196 -5.32 -4.71 23.82
N ARG A 197 -5.51 -5.49 22.75
CA ARG A 197 -6.69 -6.34 22.60
C ARG A 197 -6.74 -7.43 23.69
N GLY A 198 -5.63 -8.07 24.00
CA GLY A 198 -5.54 -9.14 25.00
C GLY A 198 -5.79 -8.66 26.42
N PHE A 199 -5.38 -7.43 26.73
CA PHE A 199 -5.60 -6.78 28.03
C PHE A 199 -6.88 -5.93 28.10
N PHE A 200 -7.75 -5.99 27.09
CA PHE A 200 -8.98 -5.19 27.01
C PHE A 200 -8.75 -3.66 27.16
N GLN A 201 -7.59 -3.17 26.72
CA GLN A 201 -7.24 -1.75 26.68
C GLN A 201 -7.80 -1.14 25.39
N ALA A 202 -9.12 -1.00 25.33
CA ALA A 202 -9.83 -0.54 24.13
C ALA A 202 -9.41 0.88 23.74
N ASP A 203 -9.28 1.80 24.70
CA ASP A 203 -8.73 3.15 24.50
C ASP A 203 -7.42 3.14 23.69
N LYS A 204 -6.44 2.33 24.10
CA LYS A 204 -5.13 2.20 23.44
C LYS A 204 -5.22 1.49 22.08
N LEU A 205 -6.11 0.51 21.93
CA LEU A 205 -6.35 -0.15 20.65
C LEU A 205 -6.92 0.82 19.60
N TYR A 206 -7.90 1.65 19.99
CA TYR A 206 -8.48 2.66 19.11
C TYR A 206 -7.48 3.79 18.83
N ALA A 207 -6.72 4.23 19.83
CA ALA A 207 -5.62 5.17 19.68
C ALA A 207 -4.61 4.71 18.62
N LEU A 208 -4.16 3.46 18.73
CA LEU A 208 -3.21 2.87 17.78
C LEU A 208 -3.80 2.73 16.38
N THR A 209 -5.09 2.42 16.26
CA THR A 209 -5.80 2.41 14.97
C THR A 209 -5.80 3.79 14.31
N ILE A 210 -5.99 4.86 15.09
CA ILE A 210 -5.89 6.23 14.59
C ILE A 210 -4.45 6.55 14.16
N ALA A 211 -3.45 6.13 14.92
CA ALA A 211 -2.04 6.31 14.55
C ALA A 211 -1.71 5.66 13.19
N VAL A 212 -2.16 4.43 12.96
CA VAL A 212 -2.02 3.72 11.67
C VAL A 212 -2.77 4.44 10.55
N ALA A 213 -3.96 4.99 10.82
CA ALA A 213 -4.70 5.78 9.83
C ALA A 213 -3.94 7.07 9.46
N ILE A 214 -3.36 7.76 10.45
CA ILE A 214 -2.52 8.93 10.23
C ILE A 214 -1.28 8.57 9.40
N GLU A 215 -0.61 7.46 9.72
CA GLU A 215 0.52 6.96 8.94
C GLU A 215 0.13 6.71 7.47
N GLY A 216 -1.00 6.06 7.22
CA GLY A 216 -1.52 5.86 5.87
C GLY A 216 -1.76 7.18 5.12
N ILE A 217 -2.29 8.20 5.80
CA ILE A 217 -2.45 9.55 5.24
C ILE A 217 -1.08 10.18 4.94
N VAL A 218 -0.11 10.07 5.84
CA VAL A 218 1.25 10.58 5.64
C VAL A 218 1.89 9.92 4.43
N LEU A 219 1.81 8.59 4.30
CA LEU A 219 2.30 7.86 3.12
C LEU A 219 1.64 8.33 1.83
N ALA A 220 0.32 8.57 1.85
CA ALA A 220 -0.41 9.10 0.71
C ALA A 220 0.04 10.53 0.34
N LEU A 221 0.25 11.40 1.32
CA LEU A 221 0.72 12.77 1.12
C LEU A 221 2.16 12.80 0.59
N VAL A 222 3.04 11.94 1.11
CA VAL A 222 4.41 11.78 0.61
C VAL A 222 4.40 11.36 -0.85
N MET A 223 3.58 10.37 -1.22
CA MET A 223 3.45 9.94 -2.62
C MET A 223 2.92 11.06 -3.52
N GLN A 224 1.92 11.82 -3.07
CA GLN A 224 1.43 12.99 -3.81
C GLN A 224 2.49 14.08 -3.97
N ALA A 225 3.32 14.31 -2.96
CA ALA A 225 4.42 15.26 -3.04
C ALA A 225 5.50 14.81 -4.04
N ILE A 226 5.81 13.51 -4.08
CA ILE A 226 6.69 12.91 -5.08
C ILE A 226 6.10 13.11 -6.48
N GLU A 227 4.83 12.78 -6.68
CA GLU A 227 4.14 12.96 -7.96
C GLU A 227 4.20 14.40 -8.47
N ARG A 228 3.84 15.38 -7.62
CA ARG A 228 3.90 16.80 -7.98
C ARG A 228 5.31 17.27 -8.33
N ARG A 229 6.32 16.77 -7.61
CA ARG A 229 7.71 17.09 -7.95
C ARG A 229 8.10 16.54 -9.31
N VAL A 230 7.78 15.28 -9.62
CA VAL A 230 8.15 14.72 -10.93
C VAL A 230 7.37 15.38 -12.08
N GLN A 231 6.10 15.76 -11.87
CA GLN A 231 5.33 16.48 -12.88
C GLN A 231 5.87 17.89 -13.18
N ARG A 232 6.45 18.59 -12.19
CA ARG A 232 7.07 19.92 -12.41
C ARG A 232 8.32 19.90 -13.27
N TRP A 233 8.90 18.72 -13.49
CA TRP A 233 10.12 18.52 -14.30
C TRP A 233 9.78 18.10 -15.73
N LYS A 234 8.48 18.04 -16.08
CA LYS A 234 7.96 17.94 -17.44
C LYS A 234 7.52 19.32 -17.91
#